data_AF-A0A1C4JKI1-F1
#
_entry.id   AF-A0A1C4JKI1-F1
#
_cell.length_a   1.000
_cell.length_b   1.000
_cell.length_c   1.000
_cell.angle_alpha   90.00
_cell.angle_beta   90.00
_cell.angle_gamma   90.00
#
_symmetry.space_group_name_H-M   'P 1'
#
loop_
_entity.id
_entity.type
_entity.pdbx_description
1 polymer ?
#
loop_
_entity_poly.entity_id
_entity_poly.type
_entity_poly.pdbx_seq_one_letter_code
_entity_poly.pdbx_strand_id
1 'polypeptide(L)' 'MPGWMRGRGGRPEVYCHRAMLDAIRYLVATGIKWRAMPGDFPPWDRIYAFLRR' A
#
# COMPACT_ATOMS: atom_id res chain seq x y z
N MET A 1 -14.75 7.09 -13.21
CA MET A 1 -13.76 7.42 -12.15
C MET A 1 -13.94 6.46 -10.98
N PRO A 2 -12.86 5.79 -10.49
CA PRO A 2 -12.93 4.84 -9.39
C PRO A 2 -13.45 5.46 -8.08
N GLY A 3 -14.20 4.69 -7.28
CA GLY A 3 -14.88 5.20 -6.08
C GLY A 3 -13.98 5.74 -4.96
N TRP A 4 -12.70 5.39 -4.94
CA TRP A 4 -11.72 5.88 -3.95
C TRP A 4 -11.18 7.30 -4.24
N MET A 5 -11.43 7.85 -5.44
CA MET A 5 -11.24 9.28 -5.72
C MET A 5 -12.42 10.14 -5.25
N ARG A 6 -13.56 9.55 -4.86
CA ARG A 6 -14.67 10.32 -4.27
C ARG A 6 -14.32 10.62 -2.82
N GLY A 7 -13.57 11.68 -2.60
CA GLY A 7 -13.17 12.21 -1.30
C GLY A 7 -14.36 12.48 -0.37
N ARG A 8 -14.87 11.43 0.27
CA ARG A 8 -15.96 11.46 1.26
C ARG A 8 -15.47 11.19 2.68
N GLY A 9 -14.18 11.41 2.95
CA GLY A 9 -13.63 11.35 4.30
C GLY A 9 -12.12 11.50 4.34
N GLY A 10 -11.65 12.63 4.90
CA GLY A 10 -10.24 12.85 5.26
C GLY A 10 -9.29 13.19 4.11
N ARG A 11 -8.01 13.40 4.48
CA ARG A 11 -6.91 13.62 3.53
C ARG A 11 -6.87 12.42 2.59
N PRO A 12 -7.00 12.61 1.26
CA PRO A 12 -7.03 11.49 0.33
C PRO A 12 -5.80 10.63 0.55
N GLU A 13 -6.01 9.35 0.87
CA GLU A 13 -4.91 8.39 0.87
C GLU A 13 -4.34 8.36 -0.54
N VAL A 14 -3.07 8.75 -0.65
CA VAL A 14 -2.35 8.81 -1.92
C VAL A 14 -2.33 7.43 -2.61
N TYR A 15 -2.51 6.35 -1.84
CA TYR A 15 -2.53 4.98 -2.33
C TYR A 15 -3.85 4.29 -2.00
N CYS A 16 -4.39 3.55 -2.97
CA CYS A 16 -5.53 2.67 -2.74
C CYS A 16 -5.17 1.60 -1.70
N HIS A 17 -6.04 1.32 -0.72
CA HIS A 17 -5.86 0.21 0.24
C HIS A 17 -5.59 -1.11 -0.45
N ARG A 18 -6.20 -1.35 -1.60
CA ARG A 18 -5.96 -2.56 -2.39
C ARG A 18 -4.49 -2.67 -2.81
N ALA A 19 -3.87 -1.58 -3.23
CA ALA A 19 -2.45 -1.57 -3.59
C ALA A 19 -1.55 -1.83 -2.37
N MET A 20 -1.92 -1.35 -1.18
CA MET A 20 -1.20 -1.66 0.06
C MET A 20 -1.33 -3.13 0.45
N LEU A 21 -2.52 -3.71 0.31
CA LEU A 21 -2.76 -5.14 0.60
C LEU A 21 -2.05 -6.04 -0.43
N ASP A 22 -2.08 -5.68 -1.71
CA ASP A 22 -1.37 -6.44 -2.76
C ASP A 22 0.15 -6.39 -2.54
N ALA A 23 0.68 -5.25 -2.10
CA ALA A 23 2.06 -5.12 -1.63
C ALA A 23 2.40 -6.07 -0.46
N ILE A 24 1.54 -6.15 0.57
CA ILE A 24 1.74 -7.06 1.71
C ILE A 24 1.70 -8.52 1.24
N ARG A 25 0.73 -8.89 0.40
CA ARG A 25 0.62 -10.25 -0.15
C ARG A 25 1.84 -10.62 -0.97
N TYR A 26 2.34 -9.69 -1.79
CA TYR A 26 3.56 -9.89 -2.56
C TYR A 26 4.76 -10.16 -1.64
N LEU A 27 4.93 -9.36 -0.58
CA LEU A 27 6.01 -9.53 0.38
C LEU A 27 5.93 -10.89 1.10
N VAL A 28 4.75 -11.33 1.52
CA VAL A 28 4.55 -12.63 2.17
C VAL A 28 4.76 -13.80 1.19
N ALA A 29 4.31 -13.67 -0.05
CA ALA A 29 4.43 -14.72 -1.06
C ALA A 29 5.87 -14.91 -1.58
N THR A 30 6.63 -13.81 -1.72
CA THR A 30 8.02 -13.86 -2.20
C THR A 30 9.05 -13.94 -1.08
N GLY A 31 8.70 -13.56 0.15
CA GLY A 31 9.61 -13.56 1.30
C GLY A 31 10.72 -12.50 1.23
N ILE A 32 10.55 -11.47 0.40
CA ILE A 32 11.56 -10.41 0.25
C ILE A 32 11.64 -9.51 1.48
N LYS A 33 12.81 -8.87 1.65
CA LYS A 33 12.98 -7.82 2.67
C LYS A 33 12.18 -6.57 2.28
N TRP A 34 11.63 -5.86 3.27
CA TRP A 34 10.91 -4.59 3.05
C TRP A 34 11.65 -3.57 2.18
N ARG A 35 12.99 -3.46 2.34
CA ARG A 35 13.82 -2.53 1.55
C ARG A 35 14.07 -2.98 0.11
N ALA A 36 13.79 -4.24 -0.21
CA ALA A 36 13.91 -4.81 -1.55
C ALA A 36 12.59 -4.76 -2.33
N MET A 37 11.60 -4.01 -1.82
CA MET A 37 10.29 -3.92 -2.42
C MET A 37 10.35 -3.23 -3.79
N PRO A 38 9.66 -3.76 -4.82
CA PRO A 38 9.62 -3.15 -6.15
C PRO A 38 9.06 -1.73 -6.10
N GLY A 39 9.60 -0.84 -6.94
CA GLY A 39 9.16 0.56 -7.04
C GLY A 39 7.75 0.75 -7.62
N ASP A 40 7.16 -0.31 -8.20
CA ASP A 40 5.77 -0.32 -8.65
C ASP A 40 4.75 -0.28 -7.50
N PHE A 41 5.19 -0.67 -6.29
CA PHE A 41 4.37 -0.59 -5.08
C PHE A 41 4.55 0.75 -4.36
N PRO A 42 3.59 1.13 -3.49
CA PRO A 42 3.81 2.25 -2.57
C PRO A 42 5.12 2.07 -1.78
N PRO A 43 5.76 3.16 -1.31
CA PRO A 43 6.96 3.06 -0.49
C PRO A 43 6.75 2.15 0.71
N TRP A 44 7.71 1.26 0.98
CA TRP A 44 7.62 0.26 2.04
C TRP A 44 7.33 0.88 3.42
N ASP A 45 7.82 2.09 3.71
CA ASP A 45 7.53 2.83 4.94
C ASP A 45 6.02 3.08 5.14
N ARG A 46 5.31 3.38 4.05
CA ARG A 46 3.85 3.63 4.06
C ARG A 46 3.08 2.34 4.25
N ILE A 47 3.52 1.26 3.61
CA ILE A 47 2.91 -0.06 3.73
C ILE A 47 3.10 -0.58 5.16
N TYR A 48 4.29 -0.41 5.73
CA TYR A 48 4.58 -0.80 7.11
C TYR A 48 3.77 0.01 8.13
N ALA A 49 3.63 1.32 7.91
CA ALA A 49 2.77 2.17 8.75
C ALA A 49 1.29 1.77 8.64
N PHE A 50 0.82 1.36 7.45
CA PHE A 50 -0.53 0.84 7.25
C PHE A 50 -0.76 -0.50 7.94
N LEU A 51 0.20 -1.44 7.84
CA LEU A 51 0.11 -2.75 8.47
C LEU A 51 0.10 -2.68 10.01
N ARG A 52 0.75 -1.68 10.57
CA ARG A 52 0.84 -1.45 12.03
C ARG A 52 -0.34 -0.67 12.63
N ARG A 53 -1.23 -0.15 11.79
CA ARG A 53 -2.39 0.64 12.21
C ARG A 53 -3.51 -0.28 12.66
#